data_AF-A0A830D978-F1
#
_entry.id   AF-A0A830D978-F1
#
_cell.length_a   1.000
_cell.length_b   1.000
_cell.length_c   1.000
_cell.angle_alpha   90.00
_cell.angle_beta   90.00
_cell.angle_gamma   90.00
#
_symmetry.space_group_name_H-M   'P 1'
#
loop_
_entity.id
_entity.type
_entity.pdbx_description
1 polymer ?
#
loop_
_entity_poly.entity_id
_entity_poly.type
_entity_poly.pdbx_seq_one_letter_code
_entity_poly.pdbx_strand_id
1 'polypeptide(L)' 'MGQKINPLCFRLGTTQSHHSIWFDNPKIIPRVYKKIKKIRDLIKKLCTKEYENILWCRGNCRIEI' A
#
# COMPACT_ATOMS: atom_id res chain seq x y z
N MET A 1 26.06 -2.21 18.19
CA MET A 1 25.64 -2.43 16.79
C MET A 1 24.27 -1.81 16.60
N GLY A 2 24.11 -0.83 15.70
CA GLY A 2 22.87 -0.02 15.58
C GLY A 2 21.91 -0.51 14.51
N GLN A 3 20.60 -0.42 14.79
CA GLN A 3 19.55 -0.74 13.81
C GLN A 3 19.41 0.39 12.78
N LYS A 4 19.28 0.03 11.50
CA LYS A 4 19.06 1.00 10.41
C LYS A 4 17.56 1.23 10.20
N ILE A 5 17.19 2.49 9.94
CA ILE A 5 15.81 2.87 9.64
C ILE A 5 15.41 2.44 8.21
N ASN A 6 14.12 2.20 7.99
CA ASN A 6 13.60 1.95 6.64
C ASN A 6 13.79 3.20 5.75
N PRO A 7 14.54 3.09 4.63
CA PRO A 7 14.81 4.23 3.76
C PRO A 7 13.56 4.84 3.12
N LEU A 8 12.47 4.07 2.97
CA LEU A 8 11.22 4.57 2.39
C LEU A 8 10.55 5.60 3.31
N CYS A 9 10.49 5.29 4.61
CA CYS A 9 9.93 6.21 5.60
C CYS A 9 10.82 7.44 5.76
N PHE A 10 12.15 7.25 5.68
CA PHE A 10 13.12 8.34 5.79
C PHE A 10 13.02 9.36 4.65
N ARG A 11 12.60 8.94 3.45
CA ARG A 11 12.48 9.81 2.27
C ARG A 11 11.05 10.25 1.96
N LEU A 12 10.10 9.93 2.84
CA LEU A 12 8.69 10.27 2.66
C LEU A 12 8.52 11.80 2.74
N GLY A 13 7.92 12.41 1.72
CA GLY A 13 7.72 13.87 1.62
C GLY A 13 8.83 14.63 0.89
N THR A 14 9.97 14.00 0.57
CA THR A 14 11.02 14.60 -0.27
C THR A 14 11.17 13.87 -1.59
N THR A 15 11.65 12.62 -1.56
CA THR A 15 11.87 11.79 -2.76
C THR A 15 10.74 10.79 -2.98
N GLN A 16 10.02 10.40 -1.93
CA GLN A 16 8.93 9.42 -2.02
C GLN A 16 7.60 10.04 -1.58
N SER A 17 6.57 9.88 -2.40
CA SER A 17 5.20 10.31 -2.11
C SER A 17 4.43 9.25 -1.31
N HIS A 18 3.35 9.68 -0.66
CA HIS A 18 2.43 8.76 -0.01
C HIS A 18 1.68 7.92 -1.06
N HIS A 19 1.64 6.60 -0.85
CA HIS A 19 0.79 5.70 -1.66
C HIS A 19 -0.69 5.78 -1.30
N SER A 20 -1.05 6.59 -0.30
CA SER A 20 -2.43 6.91 0.02
C SER A 20 -2.58 8.40 0.26
N ILE A 21 -3.31 9.08 -0.62
CA ILE A 21 -3.49 10.54 -0.57
C ILE A 21 -4.99 10.81 -0.33
N TRP A 22 -5.35 11.03 0.92
CA TRP A 22 -6.71 11.40 1.32
C TRP A 22 -6.68 12.14 2.65
N PHE A 23 -7.71 12.94 2.88
CA PHE A 23 -7.87 13.75 4.08
C PHE A 23 -9.26 13.53 4.66
N ASP A 24 -9.33 13.27 5.96
CA ASP A 24 -10.59 13.05 6.68
C ASP A 24 -10.44 13.49 8.14
N ASN A 25 -11.57 13.68 8.82
CA ASN A 25 -11.63 14.01 10.23
C ASN A 25 -10.98 12.90 11.08
N PRO A 26 -10.21 13.25 12.12
CA PRO A 26 -9.44 12.28 12.90
C PRO A 26 -10.29 11.16 13.54
N LYS A 27 -11.55 11.46 13.84
CA LYS A 27 -12.52 10.49 14.38
C LYS A 27 -12.87 9.37 13.37
N ILE A 28 -12.75 9.64 12.07
CA ILE A 28 -13.19 8.76 10.98
C ILE A 28 -12.01 8.02 10.32
N ILE A 29 -10.79 8.56 10.46
CA ILE A 29 -9.53 7.96 9.97
C ILE A 29 -9.42 6.44 10.25
N PRO A 30 -9.69 5.93 11.47
CA PRO A 30 -9.55 4.49 11.73
C PRO A 30 -10.53 3.64 10.92
N ARG A 31 -11.74 4.16 10.68
CA ARG A 31 -12.78 3.49 9.90
C ARG A 31 -12.43 3.47 8.42
N VAL A 32 -11.91 4.59 7.89
CA VAL A 32 -11.47 4.70 6.49
C VAL A 32 -10.25 3.82 6.24
N TYR A 33 -9.26 3.84 7.15
CA TYR A 33 -8.10 2.95 7.07
C TYR A 33 -8.50 1.47 6.99
N LYS A 34 -9.47 1.03 7.82
CA LYS A 34 -9.97 -0.36 7.77
C LYS A 34 -10.62 -0.70 6.43
N LYS A 35 -11.34 0.24 5.80
CA LYS A 35 -11.93 0.04 4.48
C LYS A 35 -10.85 -0.06 3.40
N ILE A 36 -9.90 0.87 3.38
CA ILE A 36 -8.80 0.89 2.40
C ILE A 36 -7.96 -0.38 2.51
N LYS A 37 -7.69 -0.86 3.73
CA LYS A 37 -7.00 -2.13 3.94
C LYS A 37 -7.75 -3.32 3.32
N LYS A 38 -9.07 -3.40 3.56
CA LYS A 38 -9.91 -4.45 2.93
C LYS A 38 -9.87 -4.39 1.41
N ILE A 39 -9.93 -3.21 0.81
CA ILE A 39 -9.86 -3.03 -0.64
C ILE A 39 -8.51 -3.54 -1.17
N ARG A 40 -7.40 -3.16 -0.53
CA ARG A 40 -6.05 -3.65 -0.89
C ARG A 40 -5.93 -5.17 -0.77
N ASP A 41 -6.46 -5.75 0.31
CA ASP A 41 -6.44 -7.19 0.52
C ASP A 41 -7.28 -7.93 -0.53
N LEU A 42 -8.43 -7.37 -0.94
CA LEU A 42 -9.27 -7.90 -2.01
C LEU A 42 -8.58 -7.83 -3.37
N ILE A 43 -8.00 -6.69 -3.73
CA ILE A 43 -7.23 -6.53 -4.98
C ILE A 43 -6.08 -7.53 -5.00
N LYS A 44 -5.32 -7.65 -3.89
CA LYS A 44 -4.24 -8.63 -3.79
C LYS A 44 -4.74 -10.06 -4.01
N LYS A 45 -5.87 -10.44 -3.39
CA LYS A 45 -6.49 -11.76 -3.57
C LYS A 45 -6.96 -12.01 -5.00
N LEU A 46 -7.57 -11.02 -5.65
CA LEU A 46 -8.00 -11.12 -7.05
C LEU A 46 -6.79 -11.31 -7.96
N CYS A 47 -5.78 -10.46 -7.83
CA CYS A 47 -4.53 -10.60 -8.57
C CYS A 47 -3.91 -11.99 -8.32
N THR A 48 -3.76 -12.45 -7.08
CA THR A 48 -3.17 -13.77 -6.81
C THR A 48 -3.96 -14.91 -7.46
N LYS A 49 -5.29 -14.86 -7.46
CA LYS A 49 -6.14 -15.91 -8.07
C LYS A 49 -6.07 -15.93 -9.60
N GLU A 50 -5.97 -14.76 -10.23
CA GLU A 50 -5.90 -14.64 -11.69
C GLU A 50 -4.48 -14.91 -12.22
N TYR A 51 -3.44 -14.61 -11.43
CA TYR A 51 -2.03 -14.75 -11.83
C TYR A 51 -1.40 -16.13 -11.62
N GLU A 52 -2.11 -17.14 -11.11
CA GLU A 52 -1.61 -18.52 -11.18
C GLU A 52 -1.44 -19.02 -12.64
N ASN A 53 -2.14 -18.40 -13.62
CA ASN A 53 -2.03 -18.74 -15.04
C ASN A 53 -1.04 -17.89 -15.86
N ILE A 54 -0.49 -16.80 -15.32
CA ILE A 54 0.39 -15.91 -16.07
C ILE A 54 1.59 -15.55 -15.19
N LEU A 55 2.69 -16.29 -15.36
CA LEU A 55 3.99 -16.13 -14.68
C LEU A 55 4.64 -14.73 -14.85
N TRP A 56 3.97 -13.79 -15.54
CA TRP A 56 4.54 -12.55 -16.06
C TRP A 56 4.24 -11.31 -15.19
N CYS A 57 3.22 -11.32 -14.33
CA CYS A 57 2.90 -10.19 -13.45
C CYS A 57 3.42 -10.36 -12.02
N ARG A 58 4.62 -10.94 -11.88
CA ARG A 58 5.40 -10.90 -10.64
C ARG A 58 6.13 -9.56 -10.45
N GLY A 59 5.85 -8.57 -11.31
CA GLY A 59 6.29 -7.19 -11.13
C GLY A 59 5.56 -6.57 -9.94
N ASN A 60 6.29 -5.83 -9.11
CA ASN A 60 5.76 -5.15 -7.93
C ASN A 60 4.65 -4.14 -8.31
N CYS A 61 3.41 -4.60 -8.44
CA CYS A 61 2.26 -3.74 -8.68
C CYS A 61 2.05 -2.86 -7.44
N ARG A 62 2.41 -1.57 -7.59
CA ARG A 62 2.20 -0.54 -6.56
C ARG A 62 0.76 -0.04 -6.68
N ILE A 63 0.02 -0.07 -5.58
CA ILE A 63 -1.39 0.37 -5.52
C ILE A 63 -1.43 1.71 -4.79
N GLU A 64 -1.71 2.77 -5.55
CA GLU A 64 -1.90 4.14 -5.05
C GLU A 64 -3.41 4.43 -4.93
N ILE A 65 -3.82 5.03 -3.82
CA ILE A 65 -5.24 5.28 -3.48
C ILE A 65 -5.44 6.72 -3.01
#